data_AF-A0A0F9NF93-F1
#
_entry.id   AF-A0A0F9NF93-F1
#
_cell.length_a   1.000
_cell.length_b   1.000
_cell.length_c   1.000
_cell.angle_alpha   90.00
_cell.angle_beta   90.00
_cell.angle_gamma   90.00
#
_symmetry.space_group_name_H-M   'P 1'
#
loop_
_entity.id
_entity.type
_entity.pdbx_description
1 polymer ?
#
loop_
_entity_poly.entity_id
_entity_poly.type
_entity_poly.pdbx_seq_one_letter_code
_entity_poly.pdbx_strand_id
1 'polypeptide(L)'
;MAFKAHLIADMKTGKSLRRHPWLSPSDAFETLKNGHIKDGVLEKRRGYAKFGQIVKVVTSTEVASLATNAVTGVLNHQDNATENLLVADKERINKYLTGASIGIAITVFADYSATVAGTVKVTAVAHGFQSATDPKDVVTISGTTSYNGTFTINRIDVDNFYITDTWVANDATGTASQERFIDLTRNKIRYIGKAGQNYTPAVSDTIKGASSSATGVVAALILDTGTVAGLDARGTIIFTQGGVTGGPFQDNEELQENGTPS
;
A
#
# COMPACT_ATOMS: atom_id res chain seq x y z
N MET A 1 56.30 -34.84 -3.59
CA MET A 1 56.29 -33.46 -3.04
C MET A 1 54.95 -33.26 -2.35
N ALA A 2 54.92 -32.78 -1.11
CA ALA A 2 53.69 -32.57 -0.35
C ALA A 2 52.94 -31.33 -0.87
N PHE A 3 51.61 -31.40 -0.93
CA PHE A 3 50.76 -30.32 -1.39
C PHE A 3 50.86 -29.13 -0.42
N LYS A 4 51.22 -27.94 -0.93
CA LYS A 4 51.30 -26.70 -0.14
C LYS A 4 50.16 -25.79 -0.57
N ALA A 5 49.18 -25.57 0.31
CA ALA A 5 48.05 -24.70 0.03
C ALA A 5 48.51 -23.23 -0.06
N HIS A 6 48.02 -22.50 -1.05
CA HIS A 6 48.23 -21.07 -1.20
C HIS A 6 47.01 -20.29 -0.71
N LEU A 7 47.25 -19.26 0.10
CA LEU A 7 46.23 -18.33 0.55
C LEU A 7 45.80 -17.44 -0.63
N ILE A 8 44.55 -17.57 -1.07
CA ILE A 8 43.93 -16.62 -2.00
C ILE A 8 43.23 -15.55 -1.17
N ALA A 9 43.95 -14.48 -0.85
CA ALA A 9 43.38 -13.31 -0.16
C ALA A 9 42.76 -12.34 -1.19
N ASP A 10 41.59 -11.79 -0.87
CA ASP A 10 40.95 -10.75 -1.68
C ASP A 10 41.77 -9.45 -1.63
N MET A 11 41.89 -8.78 -2.78
CA MET A 11 42.87 -7.71 -3.00
C MET A 11 42.66 -6.46 -2.10
N LYS A 12 43.78 -5.75 -1.93
CA LYS A 12 44.10 -4.48 -1.21
C LYS A 12 43.07 -3.32 -1.19
N THR A 13 41.90 -3.44 -1.81
CA THR A 13 40.90 -2.36 -1.93
C THR A 13 39.56 -2.63 -1.25
N GLY A 14 39.42 -3.71 -0.48
CA GLY A 14 38.38 -3.81 0.55
C GLY A 14 36.92 -3.73 0.08
N LYS A 15 36.62 -4.04 -1.18
CA LYS A 15 35.25 -4.20 -1.67
C LYS A 15 35.14 -5.42 -2.58
N SER A 16 34.59 -6.49 -2.02
CA SER A 16 34.13 -7.66 -2.77
C SER A 16 32.67 -7.45 -3.15
N LEU A 17 32.42 -7.00 -4.39
CA LEU A 17 31.08 -6.57 -4.81
C LEU A 17 30.19 -7.67 -5.38
N ARG A 18 30.66 -8.93 -5.49
CA ARG A 18 29.85 -10.13 -5.79
C ARG A 18 30.73 -11.37 -5.74
N ARG A 19 30.74 -12.11 -4.61
CA ARG A 19 31.04 -13.55 -4.65
C ARG A 19 29.75 -14.29 -4.90
N HIS A 20 29.76 -15.19 -5.88
CA HIS A 20 28.66 -16.12 -6.05
C HIS A 20 28.49 -16.97 -4.78
N PRO A 21 27.26 -17.25 -4.30
CA PRO A 21 27.02 -17.86 -3.00
C PRO A 21 27.74 -19.20 -2.76
N TRP A 22 28.03 -19.95 -3.83
CA TRP A 22 28.76 -21.23 -3.77
C TRP A 22 30.28 -21.10 -3.64
N LEU A 23 30.83 -19.88 -3.71
CA LEU A 23 32.26 -19.56 -3.54
C LEU A 23 32.56 -18.87 -2.19
N SER A 24 31.55 -18.63 -1.36
CA SER A 24 31.74 -18.10 -0.01
C SER A 24 32.07 -19.23 0.97
N PRO A 25 33.07 -19.05 1.86
CA PRO A 25 33.39 -20.04 2.87
C PRO A 25 32.21 -20.22 3.83
N SER A 26 32.06 -21.42 4.41
CA SER A 26 30.89 -21.79 5.22
C SER A 26 30.70 -20.92 6.48
N ASP A 27 31.71 -20.16 6.87
CA ASP A 27 31.73 -19.23 8.01
C ASP A 27 31.30 -17.80 7.65
N ALA A 28 31.14 -17.48 6.36
CA ALA A 28 30.75 -16.15 5.89
C ALA A 28 29.23 -15.87 6.01
N PHE A 29 28.43 -16.86 6.39
CA PHE A 29 27.02 -16.69 6.70
C PHE A 29 26.84 -16.62 8.21
N GLU A 30 26.18 -15.57 8.72
CA GLU A 30 25.72 -15.57 10.10
C GLU A 30 24.90 -16.84 10.34
N THR A 31 25.26 -17.60 11.37
CA THR A 31 24.59 -18.86 11.68
C THR A 31 23.12 -18.58 12.01
N LEU A 32 22.22 -18.89 11.09
CA LEU A 32 20.79 -18.70 11.25
C LEU A 32 20.27 -19.78 12.21
N LYS A 33 20.41 -19.53 13.52
CA LYS A 33 19.97 -20.45 14.57
C LYS A 33 18.45 -20.56 14.53
N ASN A 34 17.94 -21.79 14.40
CA ASN A 34 16.51 -22.16 14.35
C ASN A 34 15.75 -21.87 13.03
N GLY A 35 16.44 -21.67 11.90
CA GLY A 35 15.82 -21.69 10.57
C GLY A 35 16.14 -22.98 9.78
N HIS A 36 15.26 -23.41 8.87
CA HIS A 36 15.59 -24.37 7.81
C HIS A 36 14.92 -23.96 6.50
N ILE A 37 15.46 -24.37 5.36
CA ILE A 37 14.87 -24.10 4.04
C ILE A 37 14.12 -25.34 3.57
N LYS A 38 12.83 -25.19 3.24
CA LYS A 38 11.99 -26.24 2.65
C LYS A 38 11.22 -25.66 1.47
N ASP A 39 11.30 -26.30 0.30
CA ASP A 39 10.63 -25.87 -0.94
C ASP A 39 10.86 -24.39 -1.31
N GLY A 40 12.07 -23.89 -1.03
CA GLY A 40 12.45 -22.49 -1.29
C GLY A 40 11.98 -21.49 -0.22
N VAL A 41 11.39 -21.95 0.87
CA VAL A 41 10.88 -21.11 1.96
C VAL A 41 11.74 -21.27 3.22
N LEU A 42 12.11 -20.16 3.86
CA LEU A 42 12.82 -20.14 5.15
C LEU A 42 11.82 -20.29 6.31
N GLU A 43 11.89 -21.41 7.04
CA GLU A 43 10.95 -21.80 8.09
C GLU A 43 11.59 -21.85 9.49
N LYS A 44 10.86 -21.47 10.55
CA LYS A 44 11.29 -21.62 11.95
C LYS A 44 11.01 -23.03 12.50
N ARG A 45 11.93 -23.59 13.29
CA ARG A 45 11.86 -24.98 13.81
C ARG A 45 10.89 -25.22 14.99
N ARG A 46 10.20 -24.21 15.51
CA ARG A 46 9.34 -24.32 16.72
C ARG A 46 7.97 -23.69 16.52
N GLY A 47 7.06 -24.48 15.93
CA GLY A 47 5.63 -24.17 15.87
C GLY A 47 5.25 -23.05 14.91
N TYR A 48 4.06 -23.15 14.32
CA TYR A 48 3.49 -22.16 13.42
C TYR A 48 3.15 -20.87 14.16
N ALA A 49 4.14 -20.06 14.52
CA ALA A 49 3.89 -18.69 14.94
C ALA A 49 3.88 -17.82 13.68
N LYS A 50 2.68 -17.39 13.24
CA LYS A 50 2.54 -16.35 12.21
C LYS A 50 3.41 -15.16 12.60
N PHE A 51 4.36 -14.78 11.74
CA PHE A 51 5.28 -13.66 11.98
C PHE A 51 4.58 -12.29 11.87
N GLY A 52 3.44 -12.26 11.21
CA GLY A 52 2.63 -11.10 10.91
C GLY A 52 1.69 -11.44 9.76
N GLN A 53 0.62 -10.67 9.58
CA GLN A 53 -0.32 -10.83 8.50
C GLN A 53 -0.59 -9.45 7.90
N ILE A 54 -0.35 -9.29 6.60
CA ILE A 54 -0.88 -8.11 5.90
C ILE A 54 -2.36 -8.40 5.64
N VAL A 55 -3.21 -7.54 6.17
CA VAL A 55 -4.63 -7.58 5.91
C VAL A 55 -4.87 -6.79 4.61
N LYS A 56 -5.42 -7.43 3.59
CA LYS A 56 -6.01 -6.69 2.46
C LYS A 56 -7.36 -6.19 2.94
N VAL A 57 -7.43 -4.90 3.24
CA VAL A 57 -8.71 -4.22 3.40
C VAL A 57 -9.28 -4.03 2.00
N VAL A 58 -10.22 -4.90 1.62
CA VAL A 58 -11.00 -4.72 0.39
C VAL A 58 -12.12 -3.73 0.71
N THR A 59 -11.97 -2.48 0.29
CA THR A 59 -12.94 -1.40 0.55
C THR A 59 -14.10 -1.38 -0.47
N SER A 60 -14.19 -2.36 -1.37
CA SER A 60 -15.29 -2.45 -2.35
C SER A 60 -16.58 -3.03 -1.77
N THR A 61 -16.60 -3.43 -0.50
CA THR A 61 -17.79 -3.88 0.23
C THR A 61 -17.93 -3.09 1.53
N GLU A 62 -19.17 -2.79 1.92
CA GLU A 62 -19.56 -1.97 3.09
C GLU A 62 -18.99 -2.50 4.41
N VAL A 63 -18.79 -3.82 4.50
CA VAL A 63 -17.95 -4.46 5.52
C VAL A 63 -16.69 -4.97 4.83
N ALA A 64 -15.51 -4.46 5.22
CA ALA A 64 -14.25 -4.90 4.65
C ALA A 64 -14.01 -6.38 4.99
N SER A 65 -14.15 -7.26 4.00
CA SER A 65 -13.71 -8.66 4.18
C SER A 65 -12.19 -8.70 4.23
N LEU A 66 -11.64 -9.31 5.29
CA LEU A 66 -10.20 -9.47 5.44
C LEU A 66 -9.73 -10.62 4.55
N ALA A 67 -9.46 -10.33 3.28
CA ALA A 67 -8.69 -11.25 2.45
C ALA A 67 -7.22 -11.17 2.89
N THR A 68 -6.60 -12.30 3.20
CA THR A 68 -5.20 -12.32 3.64
C THR A 68 -4.33 -12.68 2.45
N ASN A 69 -3.50 -11.75 2.00
CA ASN A 69 -2.44 -12.08 1.05
C ASN A 69 -1.20 -12.54 1.85
N ALA A 70 -0.56 -13.61 1.40
CA ALA A 70 0.71 -14.03 1.98
C ALA A 70 1.76 -12.93 1.77
N VAL A 71 2.56 -12.66 2.81
CA VAL A 71 3.73 -11.80 2.70
C VAL A 71 4.75 -12.52 1.83
N THR A 72 5.14 -11.90 0.72
CA THR A 72 6.10 -12.45 -0.26
C THR A 72 7.49 -11.82 -0.12
N GLY A 73 7.58 -10.66 0.52
CA GLY A 73 8.86 -9.99 0.75
C GLY A 73 8.79 -8.91 1.82
N VAL A 74 9.89 -8.72 2.53
CA VAL A 74 10.11 -7.62 3.47
C VAL A 74 11.46 -7.01 3.12
N LEU A 75 11.49 -5.71 2.88
CA LEU A 75 12.72 -5.01 2.50
C LEU A 75 12.76 -3.62 3.14
N ASN A 76 13.93 -3.21 3.61
CA ASN A 76 14.16 -1.83 4.03
C ASN A 76 14.60 -1.02 2.80
N HIS A 77 13.91 0.07 2.53
CA HIS A 77 14.17 0.96 1.40
C HIS A 77 14.57 2.35 1.90
N GLN A 78 15.79 2.77 1.56
CA GLN A 78 16.28 4.10 1.89
C GLN A 78 15.85 5.09 0.80
N ASP A 79 15.00 6.03 1.15
CA ASP A 79 14.59 7.14 0.28
C ASP A 79 15.09 8.46 0.90
N ASN A 80 16.04 9.12 0.24
CA ASN A 80 16.56 10.43 0.64
C ASN A 80 16.88 10.53 2.15
N ALA A 81 17.66 9.58 2.66
CA ALA A 81 18.06 9.41 4.07
C ALA A 81 16.96 8.91 5.05
N THR A 82 15.73 8.68 4.60
CA THR A 82 14.68 8.04 5.40
C THR A 82 14.63 6.55 5.11
N GLU A 83 14.74 5.72 6.14
CA GLU A 83 14.50 4.27 6.02
C GLU A 83 13.00 3.97 6.06
N ASN A 84 12.52 3.26 5.04
CA ASN A 84 11.14 2.86 4.90
C ASN A 84 11.06 1.35 4.87
N LEU A 85 10.28 0.76 5.78
CA LEU A 85 9.96 -0.65 5.70
C LEU A 85 8.91 -0.86 4.61
N LEU A 86 9.29 -1.58 3.55
CA LEU A 86 8.39 -2.02 2.50
C LEU A 86 8.07 -3.50 2.69
N VAL A 87 6.80 -3.83 2.58
CA VAL A 87 6.29 -5.20 2.71
C VAL A 87 5.46 -5.53 1.49
N ALA A 88 5.94 -6.51 0.71
CA ALA A 88 5.28 -7.02 -0.46
C ALA A 88 4.35 -8.18 -0.11
N ASP A 89 3.19 -8.19 -0.73
CA ASP A 89 2.30 -9.35 -0.81
C ASP A 89 2.24 -9.87 -2.25
N LYS A 90 1.36 -10.84 -2.55
CA LYS A 90 1.24 -11.40 -3.91
C LYS A 90 0.86 -10.36 -4.98
N GLU A 91 0.16 -9.31 -4.58
CA GLU A 91 -0.46 -8.32 -5.47
C GLU A 91 0.13 -6.92 -5.29
N ARG A 92 0.67 -6.60 -4.11
CA ARG A 92 0.93 -5.22 -3.67
C ARG A 92 2.27 -5.04 -2.98
N ILE A 93 2.73 -3.79 -2.94
CA ILE A 93 3.82 -3.34 -2.08
C ILE A 93 3.25 -2.30 -1.13
N ASN A 94 3.43 -2.52 0.17
CA ASN A 94 2.95 -1.64 1.21
C ASN A 94 4.13 -0.95 1.89
N LYS A 95 3.99 0.33 2.22
CA LYS A 95 4.93 1.08 3.05
C LYS A 95 4.42 1.15 4.47
N TYR A 96 5.29 0.87 5.43
CA TYR A 96 4.99 1.05 6.85
C TYR A 96 4.99 2.54 7.22
N LEU A 97 3.93 2.97 7.89
CA LEU A 97 3.78 4.31 8.43
C LEU A 97 4.25 4.34 9.89
N THR A 98 5.44 4.89 10.11
CA THR A 98 6.06 4.98 11.44
C THR A 98 5.31 5.92 12.39
N GLY A 99 4.69 6.98 11.87
CA GLY A 99 3.94 7.99 12.62
C GLY A 99 2.42 7.80 12.64
N ALA A 100 1.93 6.57 12.43
CA ALA A 100 0.49 6.31 12.43
C ALA A 100 -0.15 6.63 13.79
N SER A 101 -1.28 7.33 13.79
CA SER A 101 -2.07 7.60 15.01
C SER A 101 -2.74 6.31 15.49
N ILE A 102 -2.39 5.82 16.67
CA ILE A 102 -2.92 4.56 17.22
C ILE A 102 -3.53 4.76 18.61
N GLY A 103 -4.55 3.95 18.93
CA GLY A 103 -5.16 3.91 20.26
C GLY A 103 -5.84 5.22 20.67
N ILE A 104 -6.32 6.02 19.72
CA ILE A 104 -7.00 7.28 20.02
C ILE A 104 -8.35 6.95 20.67
N ALA A 105 -8.62 7.50 21.84
CA ALA A 105 -9.86 7.26 22.57
C ALA A 105 -11.06 7.88 21.82
N ILE A 106 -12.12 7.10 21.66
CA ILE A 106 -13.39 7.57 21.10
C ILE A 106 -14.28 8.04 22.25
N THR A 107 -14.76 9.27 22.17
CA THR A 107 -15.56 9.89 23.23
C THR A 107 -17.04 10.01 22.90
N VAL A 108 -17.42 9.96 21.61
CA VAL A 108 -18.82 10.01 21.18
C VAL A 108 -18.98 9.29 19.84
N PHE A 109 -20.05 8.52 19.69
CA PHE A 109 -20.66 8.22 18.40
C PHE A 109 -21.98 9.00 18.27
N ALA A 110 -22.27 9.52 17.09
CA ALA A 110 -23.53 10.21 16.79
C ALA A 110 -24.03 9.87 15.39
N ASP A 111 -25.35 9.81 15.21
CA ASP A 111 -25.97 9.67 13.89
C ASP A 111 -25.57 10.87 13.01
N TYR A 112 -25.03 10.58 11.83
CA TYR A 112 -24.65 11.58 10.83
C TYR A 112 -25.42 11.42 9.51
N SER A 113 -26.43 10.53 9.50
CA SER A 113 -27.27 10.20 8.34
C SER A 113 -28.04 11.40 7.79
N ALA A 114 -28.35 12.40 8.62
CA ALA A 114 -28.99 13.64 8.20
C ALA A 114 -28.09 14.52 7.31
N THR A 115 -26.77 14.38 7.39
CA THR A 115 -25.81 15.09 6.52
C THR A 115 -25.32 14.20 5.39
N VAL A 116 -24.94 12.96 5.71
CA VAL A 116 -24.51 11.96 4.73
C VAL A 116 -25.23 10.65 5.05
N ALA A 117 -26.17 10.23 4.21
CA ALA A 117 -26.98 9.04 4.43
C ALA A 117 -26.11 7.79 4.73
N GLY A 118 -26.52 7.00 5.73
CA GLY A 118 -25.81 5.77 6.11
C GLY A 118 -24.44 5.99 6.76
N THR A 119 -24.27 7.08 7.51
CA THR A 119 -23.00 7.37 8.18
C THR A 119 -23.16 7.65 9.67
N VAL A 120 -22.08 7.33 10.40
CA VAL A 120 -21.94 7.59 11.83
C VAL A 120 -20.77 8.53 12.05
N LYS A 121 -20.99 9.62 12.77
CA LYS A 121 -19.93 10.53 13.22
C LYS A 121 -19.25 9.93 14.45
N VAL A 122 -17.93 9.96 14.44
CA VAL A 122 -17.06 9.52 15.53
C VAL A 122 -16.29 10.74 16.03
N THR A 123 -16.38 11.01 17.33
CA THR A 123 -15.57 12.04 17.99
C THR A 123 -14.39 11.36 18.70
N ALA A 124 -13.19 11.72 18.28
CA ALA A 124 -11.93 11.28 18.85
C ALA A 124 -10.96 12.47 18.84
N VAL A 125 -10.68 13.02 20.01
CA VAL A 125 -9.95 14.30 20.14
C VAL A 125 -8.54 14.19 19.59
N ALA A 126 -8.14 15.17 18.77
CA ALA A 126 -6.82 15.28 18.17
C ALA A 126 -6.36 13.98 17.48
N HIS A 127 -7.25 13.35 16.73
CA HIS A 127 -7.01 12.00 16.19
C HIS A 127 -5.85 11.92 15.18
N GLY A 128 -5.47 13.03 14.54
CA GLY A 128 -4.37 13.09 13.57
C GLY A 128 -4.63 12.42 12.21
N PHE A 129 -5.71 11.62 12.09
CA PHE A 129 -6.18 11.08 10.81
C PHE A 129 -6.44 12.17 9.75
N GLN A 130 -6.23 11.80 8.49
CA GLN A 130 -6.37 12.63 7.30
C GLN A 130 -7.42 12.06 6.34
N SER A 131 -8.14 12.96 5.68
CA SER A 131 -9.00 12.61 4.54
C SER A 131 -8.84 13.55 3.34
N ALA A 132 -7.92 14.52 3.42
CA ALA A 132 -7.77 15.57 2.42
C ALA A 132 -7.04 15.10 1.16
N THR A 133 -6.28 14.01 1.26
CA THR A 133 -5.58 13.40 0.13
C THR A 133 -5.90 11.92 0.16
N ASP A 134 -6.49 11.40 -0.92
CA ASP A 134 -6.56 9.95 -1.06
C ASP A 134 -5.12 9.34 -1.07
N PRO A 135 -4.91 8.06 -0.77
CA PRO A 135 -5.90 7.21 -0.14
C PRO A 135 -6.28 7.79 1.23
N LYS A 136 -7.59 7.91 1.47
CA LYS A 136 -8.13 8.23 2.80
C LYS A 136 -7.53 7.28 3.83
N ASP A 137 -7.40 7.79 5.05
CA ASP A 137 -6.98 6.94 6.15
C ASP A 137 -7.97 5.79 6.35
N VAL A 138 -7.39 4.61 6.55
CA VAL A 138 -8.11 3.42 6.97
C VAL A 138 -7.91 3.31 8.48
N VAL A 139 -8.99 3.23 9.23
CA VAL A 139 -8.98 3.21 10.70
C VAL A 139 -9.67 1.96 11.20
N THR A 140 -8.99 1.23 12.08
CA THR A 140 -9.58 0.15 12.86
C THR A 140 -10.18 0.71 14.15
N ILE A 141 -11.48 0.52 14.32
CA ILE A 141 -12.20 0.78 15.56
C ILE A 141 -12.30 -0.54 16.34
N SER A 142 -11.98 -0.48 17.64
CA SER A 142 -12.00 -1.64 18.52
C SER A 142 -12.50 -1.28 19.92
N GLY A 143 -12.99 -2.26 20.67
CA GLY A 143 -13.46 -2.06 22.04
C GLY A 143 -14.84 -1.43 22.16
N THR A 144 -15.62 -1.42 21.07
CA THR A 144 -17.05 -1.05 21.09
C THR A 144 -17.90 -2.32 21.05
N THR A 145 -19.21 -2.19 21.26
CA THR A 145 -20.23 -3.22 21.02
C THR A 145 -20.69 -3.24 19.56
N SER A 146 -20.92 -2.05 18.98
CA SER A 146 -21.60 -1.95 17.67
C SER A 146 -20.70 -1.56 16.49
N TYR A 147 -19.53 -1.00 16.72
CA TYR A 147 -18.71 -0.37 15.66
C TYR A 147 -17.31 -0.96 15.53
N ASN A 148 -17.10 -2.19 16.00
CA ASN A 148 -15.82 -2.86 15.79
C ASN A 148 -15.64 -3.18 14.31
N GLY A 149 -14.55 -2.73 13.72
CA GLY A 149 -14.33 -2.90 12.29
C GLY A 149 -13.16 -2.10 11.77
N THR A 150 -12.93 -2.19 10.46
CA THR A 150 -11.93 -1.39 9.76
C THR A 150 -12.63 -0.59 8.68
N PHE A 151 -12.51 0.72 8.75
CA PHE A 151 -13.30 1.67 7.98
C PHE A 151 -12.39 2.61 7.20
N THR A 152 -12.81 2.99 6.00
CA THR A 152 -12.26 4.20 5.35
C THR A 152 -12.97 5.41 5.94
N ILE A 153 -12.21 6.39 6.45
CA ILE A 153 -12.78 7.54 7.16
C ILE A 153 -12.84 8.78 6.27
N ASN A 154 -13.77 9.67 6.58
CA ASN A 154 -13.79 11.04 6.07
C ASN A 154 -13.69 12.00 7.25
N ARG A 155 -12.65 12.84 7.25
CA ARG A 155 -12.38 13.80 8.32
C ARG A 155 -13.35 14.96 8.19
N ILE A 156 -13.97 15.34 9.30
CA ILE A 156 -14.81 16.54 9.42
C ILE A 156 -13.94 17.69 9.93
N ASP A 157 -13.21 17.47 11.03
CA ASP A 157 -12.30 18.44 11.64
C ASP A 157 -11.17 17.73 12.41
N VAL A 158 -10.53 18.39 13.39
CA VAL A 158 -9.41 17.80 14.18
C VAL A 158 -9.86 16.75 15.20
N ASP A 159 -11.13 16.77 15.59
CA ASP A 159 -11.70 15.92 16.63
C ASP A 159 -12.80 15.00 16.11
N ASN A 160 -13.23 15.16 14.85
CA ASN A 160 -14.36 14.46 14.28
C ASN A 160 -14.05 13.88 12.89
N PHE A 161 -14.52 12.66 12.68
CA PHE A 161 -14.58 12.01 11.37
C PHE A 161 -15.89 11.22 11.26
N TYR A 162 -16.25 10.76 10.06
CA TYR A 162 -17.37 9.82 9.89
C TYR A 162 -16.96 8.54 9.18
N ILE A 163 -17.67 7.46 9.51
CA ILE A 163 -17.60 6.14 8.88
C ILE A 163 -18.93 5.84 8.19
N THR A 164 -18.90 5.00 7.16
CA THR A 164 -20.12 4.42 6.58
C THR A 164 -20.51 3.21 7.41
N ASP A 165 -21.60 3.35 8.17
CA ASP A 165 -22.19 2.30 9.00
C ASP A 165 -23.63 2.70 9.37
N THR A 166 -24.44 1.74 9.80
CA THR A 166 -25.77 2.00 10.34
C THR A 166 -25.69 2.50 11.78
N TRP A 167 -26.36 3.61 12.08
CA TRP A 167 -26.47 4.10 13.46
C TRP A 167 -27.19 3.09 14.36
N VAL A 168 -26.62 2.79 15.53
CA VAL A 168 -27.15 1.85 16.53
C VAL A 168 -27.30 2.57 17.87
N ALA A 169 -26.21 3.05 18.45
CA ALA A 169 -26.21 3.73 19.74
C ALA A 169 -24.91 4.54 19.94
N ASN A 170 -24.88 5.43 20.94
CA ASN A 170 -23.63 6.06 21.36
C ASN A 170 -22.80 5.07 22.21
N ASP A 171 -21.69 4.58 21.66
CA ASP A 171 -20.86 3.53 22.24
C ASP A 171 -19.41 3.99 22.48
N ALA A 172 -19.28 5.06 23.26
CA ALA A 172 -18.05 5.81 23.48
C ALA A 172 -17.03 5.14 24.42
N THR A 173 -16.74 3.85 24.20
CA THR A 173 -15.79 3.08 25.03
C THR A 173 -14.59 2.53 24.25
N GLY A 174 -14.61 2.67 22.92
CA GLY A 174 -13.60 2.12 22.03
C GLY A 174 -12.40 3.03 21.75
N THR A 175 -11.50 2.50 20.93
CA THR A 175 -10.34 3.22 20.38
C THR A 175 -10.32 3.14 18.86
N ALA A 176 -9.75 4.16 18.24
CA ALA A 176 -9.50 4.27 16.81
C ALA A 176 -7.98 4.22 16.53
N SER A 177 -7.56 3.37 15.61
CA SER A 177 -6.16 3.26 15.19
C SER A 177 -6.03 3.27 13.67
N GLN A 178 -5.16 4.11 13.15
CA GLN A 178 -4.83 4.16 11.72
C GLN A 178 -4.08 2.88 11.29
N GLU A 179 -4.42 2.37 10.12
CA GLU A 179 -3.73 1.25 9.48
C GLU A 179 -2.25 1.63 9.23
N ARG A 180 -1.33 0.73 9.57
CA ARG A 180 0.10 1.03 9.54
C ARG A 180 0.72 0.76 8.18
N PHE A 181 0.00 0.12 7.27
CA PHE A 181 0.49 -0.21 5.94
C PHE A 181 -0.28 0.55 4.87
N ILE A 182 0.42 1.43 4.16
CA ILE A 182 -0.10 2.17 3.01
C ILE A 182 0.24 1.40 1.74
N ASP A 183 -0.76 1.06 0.96
CA ASP A 183 -0.62 0.40 -0.34
C ASP A 183 -0.04 1.38 -1.38
N LEU A 184 1.24 1.21 -1.73
CA LEU A 184 1.93 2.01 -2.74
C LEU A 184 1.53 1.66 -4.17
N THR A 185 0.84 0.54 -4.36
CA THR A 185 0.48 0.01 -5.68
C THR A 185 -0.94 0.33 -6.10
N ARG A 186 -1.77 0.89 -5.21
CA ARG A 186 -3.18 1.21 -5.47
C ARG A 186 -3.40 2.24 -6.58
N ASN A 187 -2.45 3.15 -6.77
CA ASN A 187 -2.59 4.31 -7.65
C ASN A 187 -1.77 4.15 -8.93
N LYS A 188 -1.82 2.98 -9.57
CA LYS A 188 -1.15 2.76 -10.86
C LYS A 188 -1.99 1.92 -11.79
N ILE A 189 -1.78 2.11 -13.09
CA ILE A 189 -2.33 1.25 -14.14
C ILE A 189 -1.26 0.87 -15.13
N ARG A 190 -1.40 -0.31 -15.73
CA ARG A 190 -0.65 -0.64 -16.94
C ARG A 190 -1.21 0.16 -18.11
N TYR A 191 -0.35 1.00 -18.68
CA TYR A 191 -0.68 1.76 -19.88
C TYR A 191 -0.32 0.94 -21.12
N ILE A 192 -1.28 0.80 -22.03
CA ILE A 192 -1.08 0.25 -23.36
C ILE A 192 -1.70 1.22 -24.34
N GLY A 193 -0.86 1.83 -25.18
CA GLY A 193 -1.31 2.64 -26.31
C GLY A 193 -2.22 1.78 -27.20
N LYS A 194 -3.41 2.31 -27.52
CA LYS A 194 -4.39 1.63 -28.37
C LYS A 194 -4.91 2.56 -29.45
N ALA A 195 -5.18 2.00 -30.64
CA ALA A 195 -5.92 2.71 -31.68
C ALA A 195 -7.33 3.04 -31.14
N GLY A 196 -7.68 4.33 -31.11
CA GLY A 196 -8.93 4.83 -30.50
C GLY A 196 -8.72 5.59 -29.18
N GLN A 197 -7.54 5.52 -28.58
CA GLN A 197 -7.17 6.39 -27.47
C GLN A 197 -7.04 7.82 -28.00
N ASN A 198 -7.94 8.70 -27.59
CA ASN A 198 -7.98 10.09 -28.05
C ASN A 198 -7.06 11.02 -27.26
N TYR A 199 -6.30 10.48 -26.32
CA TYR A 199 -5.52 11.25 -25.36
C TYR A 199 -4.14 10.64 -25.12
N THR A 200 -3.13 11.50 -25.04
CA THR A 200 -1.74 11.16 -24.74
C THR A 200 -1.45 11.64 -23.32
N PRO A 201 -1.45 10.77 -22.29
CA PRO A 201 -1.30 11.21 -20.91
C PRO A 201 0.07 11.85 -20.66
N ALA A 202 0.09 13.02 -20.04
CA ALA A 202 1.24 13.71 -19.49
C ALA A 202 1.11 13.88 -17.97
N VAL A 203 2.21 14.27 -17.32
CA VAL A 203 2.21 14.53 -15.87
C VAL A 203 1.32 15.73 -15.56
N SER A 204 0.55 15.64 -14.48
CA SER A 204 -0.49 16.58 -14.02
C SER A 204 -1.82 16.54 -14.76
N ASP A 205 -1.92 15.73 -15.81
CA ASP A 205 -3.19 15.55 -16.53
C ASP A 205 -4.22 14.83 -15.66
N THR A 206 -5.49 15.23 -15.79
CA THR A 206 -6.61 14.48 -15.20
C THR A 206 -7.21 13.59 -16.27
N ILE A 207 -7.03 12.28 -16.12
CA ILE A 207 -7.53 11.28 -17.05
C ILE A 207 -8.70 10.51 -16.45
N LYS A 208 -9.58 10.02 -17.31
CA LYS A 208 -10.74 9.19 -16.95
C LYS A 208 -10.65 7.82 -17.62
N GLY A 209 -10.90 6.76 -16.87
CA GLY A 209 -11.08 5.42 -17.40
C GLY A 209 -12.40 5.31 -18.16
N ALA A 210 -12.35 4.88 -19.42
CA ALA A 210 -13.53 4.77 -20.27
C ALA A 210 -14.55 3.75 -19.74
N SER A 211 -14.06 2.66 -19.12
CA SER A 211 -14.91 1.57 -18.62
C SER A 211 -15.19 1.71 -17.12
N SER A 212 -14.19 2.10 -16.34
CA SER A 212 -14.34 2.27 -14.89
C SER A 212 -15.05 3.57 -14.50
N SER A 213 -15.02 4.59 -15.37
CA SER A 213 -15.32 5.98 -15.02
C SER A 213 -14.44 6.56 -13.90
N ALA A 214 -13.40 5.85 -13.46
CA ALA A 214 -12.44 6.35 -12.50
C ALA A 214 -11.71 7.56 -13.09
N THR A 215 -11.47 8.58 -12.28
CA THR A 215 -10.67 9.75 -12.67
C THR A 215 -9.38 9.76 -11.87
N GLY A 216 -8.28 10.22 -12.47
CA GLY A 216 -6.96 10.15 -11.88
C GLY A 216 -6.07 11.29 -12.35
N VAL A 217 -5.37 11.97 -11.43
CA VAL A 217 -4.31 12.93 -11.78
C VAL A 217 -2.99 12.18 -11.99
N VAL A 218 -2.36 12.29 -13.15
CA VAL A 218 -1.10 11.59 -13.46
C VAL A 218 0.07 12.22 -12.68
N ALA A 219 0.74 11.45 -11.82
CA ALA A 219 1.97 11.88 -11.16
C ALA A 219 3.22 11.54 -11.98
N ALA A 220 3.24 10.36 -12.60
CA ALA A 220 4.36 9.92 -13.42
C ALA A 220 3.88 8.96 -14.51
N LEU A 221 4.58 8.98 -15.63
CA LEU A 221 4.44 8.01 -16.69
C LEU A 221 5.79 7.33 -16.90
N ILE A 222 5.84 6.02 -16.72
CA ILE A 222 7.03 5.20 -16.95
C ILE A 222 6.78 4.36 -18.19
N LEU A 223 7.51 4.61 -19.27
CA LEU A 223 7.42 3.82 -20.49
C LEU A 223 8.40 2.63 -20.42
N ASP A 224 7.87 1.44 -20.69
CA ASP A 224 8.65 0.22 -20.88
C ASP A 224 9.15 0.14 -22.34
N THR A 225 8.28 0.47 -23.30
CA THR A 225 8.57 0.46 -24.74
C THR A 225 7.74 1.51 -25.48
N GLY A 226 8.16 1.88 -26.69
CA GLY A 226 7.41 2.77 -27.58
C GLY A 226 7.49 4.24 -27.17
N THR A 227 6.56 5.05 -27.67
CA THR A 227 6.45 6.48 -27.32
C THR A 227 5.00 6.80 -26.98
N VAL A 228 4.72 7.70 -26.02
CA VAL A 228 3.33 8.00 -25.60
C VAL A 228 2.46 8.44 -26.78
N ALA A 229 3.04 9.20 -27.72
CA ALA A 229 2.37 9.64 -28.94
C ALA A 229 2.19 8.51 -29.97
N GLY A 230 2.95 7.43 -29.85
CA GLY A 230 2.85 6.24 -30.66
C GLY A 230 1.78 5.29 -30.10
N LEU A 231 1.01 4.69 -31.00
CA LEU A 231 0.02 3.65 -30.66
C LEU A 231 0.67 2.34 -30.16
N ASP A 232 1.99 2.33 -29.94
CA ASP A 232 2.81 1.19 -29.52
C ASP A 232 3.35 1.34 -28.10
N ALA A 233 3.05 2.44 -27.39
CA ALA A 233 3.53 2.64 -26.03
C ALA A 233 3.02 1.54 -25.10
N ARG A 234 3.92 1.05 -24.25
CA ARG A 234 3.59 0.22 -23.10
C ARG A 234 4.30 0.78 -21.90
N GLY A 235 3.63 0.83 -20.77
CA GLY A 235 4.20 1.42 -19.57
C GLY A 235 3.32 1.30 -18.34
N THR A 236 3.60 2.16 -17.38
CA THR A 236 2.83 2.30 -16.14
C THR A 236 2.55 3.77 -15.92
N ILE A 237 1.27 4.11 -15.77
CA ILE A 237 0.85 5.42 -15.25
C ILE A 237 0.77 5.28 -13.74
N ILE A 238 1.41 6.21 -13.04
CA ILE A 238 1.32 6.38 -11.60
C ILE A 238 0.49 7.63 -11.37
N PHE A 239 -0.59 7.50 -10.61
CA PHE A 239 -1.41 8.63 -10.22
C PHE A 239 -0.86 9.30 -8.98
N THR A 240 -1.08 10.60 -8.87
CA THR A 240 -0.87 11.38 -7.64
C THR A 240 -1.55 10.65 -6.51
N GLN A 241 -0.87 10.59 -5.36
CA GLN A 241 -1.43 9.98 -4.16
C GLN A 241 -2.76 10.69 -3.86
N GLY A 242 -3.83 9.96 -4.14
CA GLY A 242 -5.19 10.44 -3.98
C GLY A 242 -5.78 11.34 -5.03
N GLY A 243 -5.15 11.39 -6.19
CA GLY A 243 -5.79 11.91 -7.38
C GLY A 243 -6.83 10.95 -7.97
N VAL A 244 -6.95 9.71 -7.47
CA VAL A 244 -7.87 8.70 -8.01
C VAL A 244 -9.23 8.75 -7.32
N THR A 245 -10.29 9.06 -8.08
CA THR A 245 -11.68 9.06 -7.60
C THR A 245 -12.58 8.25 -8.53
N GLY A 246 -13.81 7.92 -8.09
CA GLY A 246 -14.77 7.18 -8.93
C GLY A 246 -14.55 5.65 -9.00
N GLY A 247 -13.62 5.11 -8.21
CA GLY A 247 -13.32 3.68 -8.15
C GLY A 247 -11.92 3.34 -8.68
N PRO A 248 -11.53 2.04 -8.67
CA PRO A 248 -10.27 1.63 -9.27
C PRO A 248 -10.38 1.67 -10.80
N PHE A 249 -9.29 2.08 -11.45
CA PHE A 249 -9.13 1.86 -12.88
C PHE A 249 -9.11 0.35 -13.19
N GLN A 250 -9.61 -0.04 -14.36
CA GLN A 250 -9.58 -1.42 -14.85
C GLN A 250 -8.32 -1.72 -15.66
N ASP A 251 -7.85 -2.96 -15.60
CA ASP A 251 -6.69 -3.40 -16.38
C ASP A 251 -6.96 -3.25 -17.89
N ASN A 252 -6.02 -2.63 -18.61
CA ASN A 252 -6.08 -2.39 -20.04
C ASN A 252 -7.25 -1.53 -20.52
N GLU A 253 -7.89 -0.76 -19.64
CA GLU A 253 -8.97 0.14 -20.06
C GLU A 253 -8.45 1.29 -20.93
N GLU A 254 -9.34 1.80 -21.78
CA GLU A 254 -9.05 3.01 -22.55
C GLU A 254 -9.08 4.24 -21.65
N LEU A 255 -8.19 5.18 -21.93
CA LEU A 255 -8.05 6.42 -21.15
C LEU A 255 -8.59 7.57 -21.99
N GLN A 256 -9.42 8.37 -21.36
CA GLN A 256 -10.07 9.55 -21.92
C GLN A 256 -9.61 10.79 -21.15
N GLU A 257 -9.63 11.94 -21.81
CA GLU A 257 -9.45 13.22 -21.13
C GLU A 257 -10.64 13.53 -20.24
N ASN A 258 -10.40 13.97 -18.99
CA ASN A 258 -11.47 14.37 -18.06
C ASN A 258 -11.60 15.90 -18.01
N GLY A 259 -12.11 16.52 -19.06
CA GLY A 259 -12.25 17.98 -19.16
C GLY A 259 -11.97 18.48 -20.57
N THR A 260 -12.27 19.76 -20.84
CA THR A 260 -12.04 20.36 -22.17
C THR A 260 -10.54 20.53 -22.40
N PRO A 261 -9.99 20.06 -23.55
CA PRO A 261 -8.58 20.21 -23.86
C PRO A 261 -8.19 21.68 -23.81
N SER A 262 -7.04 21.97 -23.19
CA SER A 262 -6.39 23.29 -23.29
C SER A 262 -5.86 23.54 -24.69
#